data_AF-A0A937DQ75-F1
#
_entry.id   AF-A0A937DQ75-F1
#
_cell.length_a   1.000
_cell.length_b   1.000
_cell.length_c   1.000
_cell.angle_alpha   90.00
_cell.angle_beta   90.00
_cell.angle_gamma   90.00
#
_symmetry.space_group_name_H-M   'P 1'
#
loop_
_entity.id
_entity.type
_entity.pdbx_description
1 polymer ?
#
loop_
_entity_poly.entity_id
_entity_poly.type
_entity_poly.pdbx_seq_one_letter_code
_entity_poly.pdbx_strand_id
1 'polypeptide(L)' 'ILTKSEIKHGNCIAMGDSENDICMVKKAGFGIAFRSKNEYLKQTADLLIHEEKFEPLLEYAVL' A
#
# COMPACT_ATOMS: atom_id res chain seq x y z
N ILE A 1 8.95 -9.88 8.43
CA ILE A 1 8.85 -8.61 9.22
C ILE A 1 7.65 -8.67 10.13
N LEU A 2 6.42 -8.72 9.60
CA LEU A 2 5.18 -8.73 10.40
C LEU A 2 5.12 -9.81 11.49
N THR A 3 5.43 -11.07 11.17
CA THR A 3 5.49 -12.17 12.16
C THR A 3 6.51 -11.92 13.28
N LYS A 4 7.67 -11.34 12.93
CA LYS A 4 8.73 -11.03 13.91
C LYS A 4 8.31 -9.88 14.85
N SER A 5 7.49 -8.96 14.35
CA SER A 5 6.96 -7.83 15.10
C SER A 5 5.60 -8.12 15.76
N GLU A 6 5.08 -9.34 15.63
CA GLU A 6 3.75 -9.75 16.11
C GLU A 6 2.60 -8.86 15.56
N ILE A 7 2.80 -8.28 14.37
CA ILE A 7 1.82 -7.43 13.69
C ILE A 7 1.01 -8.29 12.71
N LYS A 8 -0.32 -8.14 12.73
CA LYS A 8 -1.22 -8.76 11.74
C LYS A 8 -1.12 -8.04 10.40
N HIS A 9 -1.32 -8.76 9.29
CA HIS A 9 -1.35 -8.15 7.96
C HIS A 9 -2.39 -7.01 7.83
N GLY A 10 -3.56 -7.18 8.44
CA GLY A 10 -4.58 -6.11 8.48
C GLY A 10 -4.22 -4.90 9.38
N ASN A 11 -3.07 -4.91 10.05
CA ASN A 11 -2.58 -3.82 10.89
C ASN A 11 -1.25 -3.26 10.35
N CYS A 12 -1.15 -3.12 9.03
CA CYS A 12 -0.04 -2.45 8.37
C CYS A 12 -0.52 -1.69 7.14
N ILE A 13 0.25 -0.67 6.77
CA ILE A 13 0.14 0.02 5.48
C ILE A 13 1.17 -0.61 4.53
N ALA A 14 0.77 -0.89 3.29
CA ALA A 14 1.67 -1.36 2.25
C ALA A 14 1.53 -0.52 0.99
N MET A 15 2.66 -0.17 0.37
CA MET A 15 2.72 0.60 -0.86
C MET A 15 3.46 -0.20 -1.92
N GLY A 16 2.92 -0.23 -3.13
CA GLY A 16 3.49 -0.92 -4.28
C GLY A 16 3.41 -0.11 -5.56
N ASP A 17 4.24 -0.42 -6.55
CA ASP A 17 4.28 0.27 -7.83
C ASP A 17 3.93 -0.66 -9.01
N SER A 18 4.05 -1.97 -8.83
CA SER A 18 4.00 -2.93 -9.93
C SER A 18 3.38 -4.28 -9.54
N GLU A 19 3.37 -5.23 -10.48
CA GLU A 19 2.69 -6.50 -10.34
C GLU A 19 3.13 -7.31 -9.11
N ASN A 20 4.41 -7.24 -8.76
CA ASN A 20 4.98 -8.00 -7.65
C ASN A 20 4.43 -7.55 -6.28
N ASP A 21 3.93 -6.32 -6.19
CA ASP A 21 3.43 -5.75 -4.94
C ASP A 21 1.96 -6.05 -4.68
N ILE A 22 1.23 -6.53 -5.69
CA ILE A 22 -0.21 -6.80 -5.63
C ILE A 22 -0.56 -7.63 -4.40
N CYS A 23 0.19 -8.71 -4.13
CA CYS A 23 -0.11 -9.59 -3.02
C CYS A 23 0.11 -8.93 -1.65
N MET A 24 1.05 -8.01 -1.55
CA MET A 24 1.36 -7.25 -0.34
C MET A 24 0.29 -6.19 -0.09
N VAL A 25 -0.01 -5.38 -1.11
CA VAL A 25 -1.04 -4.33 -1.08
C VAL A 25 -2.41 -4.92 -0.74
N LYS A 26 -2.79 -6.05 -1.35
CA LYS A 26 -4.06 -6.74 -1.10
C LYS A 26 -4.23 -7.23 0.35
N LYS A 27 -3.13 -7.64 1.00
CA LYS A 27 -3.17 -8.24 2.34
C LYS A 27 -3.07 -7.22 3.46
N ALA A 28 -2.58 -6.02 3.15
CA ALA A 28 -2.44 -4.95 4.11
C ALA A 28 -3.81 -4.50 4.63
N GLY A 29 -3.81 -3.86 5.80
CA GLY A 29 -5.01 -3.17 6.29
C GLY A 29 -5.32 -1.91 5.50
N PHE A 30 -4.29 -1.32 4.89
CA PHE A 30 -4.38 -0.20 3.98
C PHE A 30 -3.33 -0.33 2.87
N GLY A 31 -3.79 -0.49 1.63
CA GLY A 31 -2.97 -0.71 0.45
C GLY A 31 -2.86 0.55 -0.42
N ILE A 32 -1.68 0.80 -0.99
CA ILE A 32 -1.42 1.99 -1.80
C ILE A 32 -0.76 1.59 -3.12
N ALA A 33 -1.29 2.10 -4.23
CA ALA A 33 -0.63 2.03 -5.53
C ALA A 33 0.10 3.35 -5.79
N PHE A 34 1.42 3.33 -5.76
CA PHE A 34 2.28 4.47 -5.98
C PHE A 34 2.78 4.49 -7.42
N ARG A 35 2.32 5.48 -8.19
CA ARG A 35 2.66 5.71 -9.61
C ARG A 35 2.53 4.49 -10.50
N SER A 36 1.66 3.56 -10.12
CA SER A 36 1.54 2.30 -10.83
C SER A 36 0.90 2.51 -12.20
N LYS A 37 1.41 1.79 -13.20
CA LYS A 37 0.74 1.60 -14.50
C LYS A 37 -0.06 0.31 -14.55
N ASN A 38 0.00 -0.52 -13.51
CA ASN A 38 -0.69 -1.78 -13.44
C ASN A 38 -2.13 -1.56 -12.96
N GLU A 39 -3.10 -1.81 -13.85
CA GLU A 39 -4.52 -1.58 -13.54
C GLU A 39 -5.05 -2.49 -12.43
N TYR A 40 -4.53 -3.72 -12.31
CA TYR A 40 -4.94 -4.63 -11.25
C TYR A 40 -4.46 -4.14 -9.89
N LEU A 41 -3.23 -3.62 -9.79
CA LEU A 41 -2.72 -3.02 -8.56
C LEU A 41 -3.55 -1.81 -8.15
N LYS A 42 -3.90 -0.93 -9.11
CA LYS A 42 -4.77 0.23 -8.84
C LYS A 42 -6.14 -0.19 -8.30
N GLN A 43 -6.75 -1.24 -8.87
CA GLN A 43 -8.04 -1.75 -8.40
C GLN A 43 -7.97 -2.42 -7.02
N THR A 44 -6.78 -2.87 -6.61
CA THR A 44 -6.56 -3.56 -5.33
C THR A 44 -6.25 -2.59 -4.19
N ALA A 45 -5.70 -1.41 -4.50
CA ALA A 45 -5.27 -0.44 -3.51
C ALA A 45 -6.44 0.43 -2.99
N ASP A 46 -6.36 0.83 -1.73
CA ASP A 46 -7.28 1.79 -1.11
C ASP A 46 -6.96 3.24 -1.50
N LEU A 47 -5.67 3.53 -1.78
CA LEU A 47 -5.20 4.85 -2.20
C LEU A 47 -4.34 4.77 -3.47
N LEU A 48 -4.57 5.71 -4.38
CA LEU A 48 -3.74 5.91 -5.56
C LEU A 48 -2.92 7.19 -5.41
N ILE A 49 -1.60 7.09 -5.48
CA ILE A 49 -0.71 8.25 -5.49
C ILE A 49 -0.09 8.34 -6.88
N HIS A 50 -0.46 9.37 -7.64
CA HIS A 50 0.04 9.57 -9.01
C HIS A 50 1.27 10.49 -9.08
N GLU A 51 1.48 11.29 -8.03
CA GLU A 51 2.58 12.23 -7.92
C GLU A 51 3.86 11.53 -7.44
N GLU A 52 5.01 12.09 -7.77
CA GLU A 52 6.32 11.62 -7.27
C GLU A 52 6.59 12.15 -5.87
N LYS A 53 5.63 11.92 -4.97
CA LYS A 53 5.54 12.53 -3.65
C LYS A 53 4.87 11.57 -2.68
N PHE A 54 5.41 11.44 -1.48
CA PHE A 54 4.82 10.61 -0.43
C PHE A 54 3.93 11.41 0.52
N GLU A 55 3.91 12.73 0.41
CA GLU A 55 3.11 13.63 1.23
C GLU A 55 1.63 13.21 1.34
N PRO A 56 0.93 12.72 0.29
CA PRO A 56 -0.45 12.23 0.41
C PRO A 56 -0.61 11.06 1.39
N LEU A 57 0.45 10.28 1.65
CA LEU A 57 0.44 9.20 2.64
C LEU A 57 0.19 9.73 4.05
N LEU A 58 0.65 10.95 4.36
CA LEU A 58 0.65 11.49 5.73
C LEU A 58 -0.76 11.71 6.26
N GLU A 59 -1.75 11.89 5.39
CA GLU A 59 -3.17 11.98 5.77
C GLU A 59 -3.71 10.68 6.38
N TYR A 60 -3.07 9.54 6.07
CA TYR A 60 -3.49 8.20 6.48
C TYR A 60 -2.56 7.57 7.53
N ALA A 61 -1.40 8.17 7.77
CA ALA A 61 -0.40 7.68 8.72
C ALA A 61 -0.47 8.33 10.11
N VAL A 62 -1.56 9.06 10.40
CA VAL A 62 -1.70 9.81 11.65
C VAL A 62 -2.06 8.86 12.82
N LEU A 63 -1.28 8.97 13.90
CA LEU A 63 -1.41 8.27 15.19
C LEU A 63 -2.65 8.70 15.97
#